data_AF-A0A183DV01-F1
#
_entry.id   AF-A0A183DV01-F1
#
_cell.length_a   1.000
_cell.length_b   1.000
_cell.length_c   1.000
_cell.angle_alpha   90.00
_cell.angle_beta   90.00
_cell.angle_gamma   90.00
#
_symmetry.space_group_name_H-M   'P 1'
#
loop_
_entity.id
_entity.type
_entity.pdbx_description
1 polymer ?
#
loop_
_entity_poly.entity_id
_entity_poly.type
_entity_poly.pdbx_seq_one_letter_code
_entity_poly.pdbx_strand_id
1 'polypeptide(L)'
;MRVFQTMVNKIDRLPLVVVYRSSCGHNFHWLVRTMGDLTENPKTKQNEFKIRSYYIEHGGPTLPSLSELIKSYENRTYSMHGYVDVFCIS
;
A
#
# COMPACT_ATOMS: atom_id res chain seq x y z
N MET A 1 -0.76 19.64 -19.44
CA MET A 1 -0.85 18.68 -18.30
C MET A 1 0.56 18.17 -18.05
N ARG A 2 1.26 18.68 -17.03
CA ARG A 2 2.68 18.35 -16.79
C ARG A 2 2.75 17.16 -15.85
N VAL A 3 3.15 16.01 -16.40
CA VAL A 3 3.57 14.83 -15.64
C VAL A 3 4.91 15.19 -15.01
N PHE A 4 4.94 15.37 -13.69
CA PHE A 4 6.22 15.55 -12.98
C PHE A 4 6.88 14.18 -12.87
N GLN A 5 7.82 13.95 -13.78
CA GLN A 5 8.84 12.92 -13.69
C GLN A 5 9.79 13.32 -12.57
N THR A 6 9.54 12.84 -11.35
CA THR A 6 10.40 13.13 -10.21
C THR A 6 11.63 12.25 -10.28
N MET A 7 12.80 12.88 -10.34
CA MET A 7 14.11 12.26 -10.39
C MET A 7 14.26 11.18 -9.31
N VAL A 8 14.56 9.97 -9.79
CA VAL A 8 14.91 8.79 -9.00
C VAL A 8 16.28 9.02 -8.39
N ASN A 9 16.35 9.74 -7.27
CA ASN A 9 17.45 9.51 -6.34
C ASN A 9 17.19 8.15 -5.71
N LYS A 10 18.10 7.21 -6.00
CA LYS A 10 18.18 5.83 -5.51
C LYS A 10 17.83 5.74 -4.01
N ILE A 11 16.54 5.59 -3.72
CA ILE A 11 16.07 5.10 -2.45
C ILE A 11 15.76 3.64 -2.75
N ASP A 12 16.71 2.76 -2.44
CA ASP A 12 16.53 1.29 -2.45
C ASP A 12 15.56 0.85 -1.32
N ARG A 13 14.42 1.53 -1.18
CA ARG A 13 13.33 1.04 -0.35
C ARG A 13 12.63 -0.01 -1.19
N LEU A 14 12.93 -1.28 -0.88
CA LEU A 14 12.14 -2.40 -1.36
C LEU A 14 10.66 -2.06 -1.18
N PRO A 15 9.83 -2.18 -2.22
CA PRO A 15 8.41 -1.97 -2.08
C PRO A 15 7.88 -2.87 -0.96
N LEU A 16 7.11 -2.30 -0.03
CA LEU A 16 6.41 -3.10 0.97
C LEU A 16 5.40 -3.97 0.23
N VAL A 17 5.52 -5.29 0.36
CA VAL A 17 4.63 -6.26 -0.29
C VAL A 17 3.96 -7.08 0.80
N VAL A 18 2.64 -7.21 0.72
CA VAL A 18 1.88 -8.16 1.54
C VAL A 18 1.72 -9.44 0.73
N VAL A 19 2.08 -10.57 1.35
CA VAL A 19 1.87 -11.90 0.78
C VAL A 19 0.67 -12.52 1.46
N TYR A 20 -0.32 -12.96 0.70
CA TYR A 20 -1.45 -13.72 1.24
C TYR A 20 -1.70 -14.96 0.39
N ARG A 21 -2.36 -15.93 1.01
CA ARG A 21 -2.73 -17.20 0.37
C ARG A 21 -4.23 -17.21 0.14
N SER A 22 -4.63 -17.37 -1.12
CA SER A 22 -6.04 -17.57 -1.49
C SER A 22 -6.60 -18.86 -0.89
N SER A 23 -7.94 -18.97 -0.89
CA SER A 23 -8.66 -20.18 -0.49
C SER A 23 -8.27 -21.42 -1.30
N CYS A 24 -7.87 -21.24 -2.56
CA CYS A 24 -7.36 -22.32 -3.43
C CYS A 24 -5.88 -22.66 -3.17
N GLY A 25 -5.22 -21.99 -2.22
CA GLY A 25 -3.85 -22.29 -1.82
C GLY A 25 -2.76 -21.56 -2.63
N HIS A 26 -3.14 -20.68 -3.56
CA HIS A 26 -2.20 -19.87 -4.35
C HIS A 26 -1.74 -18.64 -3.57
N ASN A 27 -0.46 -18.30 -3.66
CA ASN A 27 0.11 -17.10 -3.05
C ASN A 27 0.00 -15.90 -4.00
N PHE A 28 -0.38 -14.76 -3.44
CA PHE A 28 -0.48 -13.49 -4.13
C PHE A 28 0.36 -12.45 -3.42
N HIS A 29 0.96 -11.57 -4.22
CA HIS A 29 1.86 -10.52 -3.78
C HIS A 29 1.23 -9.18 -4.12
N TRP A 30 0.87 -8.43 -3.09
CA TRP A 30 0.21 -7.15 -3.23
C TRP A 30 1.13 -6.02 -2.81
N LEU A 31 1.33 -5.08 -3.73
CA LEU A 31 2.15 -3.90 -3.49
C LEU A 31 1.41 -2.94 -2.54
N VAL A 32 2.01 -2.65 -1.39
CA VAL A 32 1.54 -1.59 -0.51
C VAL A 32 2.07 -0.26 -1.01
N ARG A 33 1.15 0.65 -1.28
CA ARG A 33 1.41 2.02 -1.69
C ARG A 33 1.28 2.92 -0.48
N THR A 34 2.10 3.97 -0.44
CA THR A 34 2.12 4.96 0.63
C THR A 34 1.70 6.32 0.11
N MET A 35 0.96 7.06 0.93
CA MET A 35 0.71 8.50 0.73
C MET A 35 1.26 9.27 1.91
N GLY A 36 1.75 10.46 1.64
CA GLY A 36 2.44 11.28 2.63
C GLY A 36 3.00 12.55 2.01
N ASP A 37 3.72 13.31 2.81
CA ASP A 37 4.38 14.54 2.36
C ASP A 37 5.88 14.47 2.59
N LEU A 38 6.60 15.23 1.77
CA LEU A 38 7.99 15.57 2.04
C LEU A 38 8.03 16.73 3.03
N THR A 39 8.68 16.52 4.16
CA THR A 39 8.90 17.51 5.21
C THR A 39 10.39 17.66 5.47
N GLU A 40 10.88 18.88 5.62
CA GLU A 40 12.28 19.12 6.01
C GLU A 40 12.44 18.93 7.53
N ASN A 41 13.38 18.10 7.94
CA ASN A 41 13.73 17.97 9.36
C ASN A 41 14.54 19.21 9.80
N PRO A 42 14.04 19.99 10.78
CA PRO A 42 14.67 21.25 11.17
C PRO A 42 16.07 21.06 11.79
N LYS A 43 16.36 19.89 12.36
CA LYS A 43 17.66 19.59 13.01
C LYS A 43 18.71 19.13 12.00
N THR A 44 18.33 18.26 11.06
CA THR A 44 19.27 17.64 10.11
C THR A 44 19.29 18.34 8.76
N LYS A 45 18.33 19.23 8.48
CA LYS A 45 18.13 19.89 7.17
C LYS A 45 17.94 18.90 6.03
N GLN A 46 17.51 17.67 6.35
CA GLN A 46 17.24 16.63 5.38
C GLN A 46 15.74 16.56 5.09
N ASN A 47 15.40 16.27 3.83
CA ASN A 47 14.03 15.98 3.44
C ASN A 47 13.65 14.58 3.90
N GLU A 48 12.62 14.49 4.74
CA GLU A 48 12.04 13.25 5.22
C GLU A 48 10.66 13.06 4.60
N PHE A 49 10.34 11.84 4.17
CA PHE A 49 8.99 11.51 3.72
C PHE A 49 8.16 11.02 4.91
N LYS A 50 7.19 11.84 5.34
CA LYS A 50 6.28 11.51 6.42
C LYS A 50 5.05 10.80 5.86
N ILE A 51 4.94 9.50 6.14
CA ILE A 51 3.81 8.68 5.70
C ILE A 51 2.56 9.10 6.49
N ARG A 52 1.46 9.37 5.78
CA ARG A 52 0.13 9.63 6.33
C ARG A 52 -0.77 8.41 6.26
N SER A 53 -0.65 7.61 5.21
CA SER A 53 -1.50 6.44 5.02
C SER A 53 -0.91 5.42 4.06
N TYR A 54 -1.53 4.25 4.06
CA TYR A 54 -1.20 3.08 3.27
C TYR A 54 -2.46 2.57 2.56
N TYR A 55 -2.28 2.03 1.35
CA TYR A 55 -3.33 1.37 0.58
C TYR A 55 -2.72 0.33 -0.36
N ILE A 56 -3.54 -0.58 -0.88
CA ILE A 56 -3.10 -1.64 -1.81
C ILE A 56 -3.64 -1.40 -3.21
N GLU A 57 -4.97 -1.25 -3.33
CA GLU A 57 -5.67 -1.04 -4.58
C GLU A 57 -6.30 0.36 -4.66
N HIS A 58 -6.42 0.88 -5.87
CA HIS A 58 -7.11 2.15 -6.10
C HIS A 58 -8.60 1.99 -5.78
N GLY A 59 -9.15 2.89 -4.94
CA GLY A 59 -10.53 2.81 -4.46
C GLY A 59 -10.74 1.87 -3.27
N GLY A 60 -9.71 1.15 -2.82
CA GLY A 60 -9.74 0.35 -1.60
C GLY A 60 -9.54 1.18 -0.32
N PRO A 61 -9.61 0.52 0.86
CA PRO A 61 -9.31 1.16 2.15
C PRO A 61 -7.94 1.84 2.17
N THR A 62 -7.93 3.08 2.66
CA THR A 62 -6.72 3.86 2.92
C THR A 62 -6.61 4.06 4.43
N LEU A 63 -5.56 3.53 5.05
CA LEU A 63 -5.46 3.44 6.51
C LEU A 63 -4.14 4.04 7.03
N PRO A 64 -4.13 4.66 8.23
CA PRO A 64 -2.99 5.41 8.72
C PRO A 64 -1.82 4.50 9.17
N SER A 65 -2.10 3.23 9.47
CA SER A 65 -1.07 2.26 9.85
C SER A 65 -1.10 1.00 8.98
N LEU A 66 0.08 0.37 8.80
CA LEU A 66 0.20 -0.92 8.11
C LEU A 66 -0.58 -2.03 8.82
N SER A 67 -0.63 -2.01 10.17
CA SER A 67 -1.33 -3.04 10.94
C SER A 67 -2.83 -3.00 10.69
N GLU A 68 -3.45 -1.81 10.70
CA GLU A 68 -4.87 -1.66 10.37
C GLU A 68 -5.14 -2.04 8.92
N LEU A 69 -4.26 -1.66 8.00
CA LEU A 69 -4.36 -2.06 6.61
C LEU A 69 -4.39 -3.59 6.48
N ILE A 70 -3.42 -4.29 7.05
CA ILE A 70 -3.35 -5.75 6.99
C ILE A 70 -4.62 -6.37 7.59
N LYS A 71 -5.06 -5.91 8.77
CA LYS A 71 -6.30 -6.40 9.41
C LYS A 71 -7.54 -6.22 8.54
N SER A 72 -7.64 -5.14 7.77
CA SER A 72 -8.76 -4.89 6.86
C SER A 72 -8.87 -5.88 5.69
N TYR A 73 -7.76 -6.57 5.40
CA TYR A 73 -7.60 -7.55 4.33
C TYR A 73 -7.44 -9.00 4.84
N GLU A 74 -7.08 -9.20 6.11
CA GLU A 74 -6.86 -10.52 6.73
C GLU A 74 -8.11 -11.41 6.70
N ASN A 75 -9.28 -10.81 6.93
CA ASN A 75 -10.56 -11.53 7.00
C ASN A 75 -11.35 -11.54 5.69
N ARG A 76 -10.73 -11.14 4.56
CA ARG A 76 -11.40 -11.14 3.26
C ARG A 76 -11.20 -12.47 2.56
N THR A 77 -12.24 -12.94 1.85
CA THR A 77 -12.12 -14.06 0.91
C THR A 77 -11.58 -13.54 -0.41
N TYR A 78 -10.62 -14.26 -0.98
CA TYR A 78 -10.00 -13.91 -2.25
C TYR A 78 -10.27 -14.98 -3.29
N SER A 79 -10.61 -14.55 -4.50
CA SER A 79 -10.78 -15.42 -5.65
C SER A 79 -9.46 -16.08 -6.05
N MET A 80 -9.55 -17.09 -6.94
CA MET A 80 -8.38 -17.74 -7.55
C MET A 80 -7.48 -16.79 -8.37
N HIS A 81 -7.94 -15.57 -8.63
CA HIS A 81 -7.18 -14.53 -9.34
C HIS A 81 -6.59 -13.49 -8.38
N GLY A 82 -6.83 -13.66 -7.08
CA GLY A 82 -6.32 -12.75 -6.07
C GLY A 82 -7.09 -11.43 -6.01
N TYR A 83 -8.35 -11.39 -6.42
CA TYR A 83 -9.25 -10.27 -6.12
C TYR A 83 -10.05 -10.54 -4.85
N VAL A 84 -10.36 -9.51 -4.06
CA VAL A 84 -11.36 -9.65 -2.98
C VAL A 84 -12.68 -10.07 -3.62
N ASP A 85 -13.26 -11.18 -3.16
CA ASP A 85 -14.65 -11.52 -3.49
C ASP A 85 -15.56 -10.54 -2.75
N VAL A 86 -15.93 -9.45 -3.41
CA VAL A 86 -16.90 -8.48 -2.88
C VAL A 86 -18.29 -9.06 -3.10
N PHE A 87 -18.89 -9.65 -2.06
CA PHE A 87 -20.33 -9.87 -2.07
C PHE A 87 -21.00 -8.50 -1.96
N CYS A 88 -21.57 -8.01 -3.07
CA CYS A 88 -22.50 -6.89 -3.00
C CYS A 88 -23.73 -7.36 -2.22
N ILE A 89 -23.95 -6.79 -1.04
CA ILE A 89 -25.24 -6.93 -0.35
C ILE A 89 -26.17 -5.96 -1.06
N SER A 90 -27.06 -6.50 -1.89
CA SER A 90 -28.20 -5.79 -2.49
C SER A 90 -29.24 -5.48 -1.44
#